data_AF-A0A401PIT9-F1
#
_entry.id   AF-A0A401PIT9-F1
#
_cell.length_a   1.000
_cell.length_b   1.000
_cell.length_c   1.000
_cell.angle_alpha   90.00
_cell.angle_beta   90.00
_cell.angle_gamma   90.00
#
_symmetry.space_group_name_H-M   'P 1'
#
loop_
_entity.id
_entity.type
_entity.pdbx_description
1 polymer ?
#
loop_
_entity_poly.entity_id
_entity_poly.type
_entity_poly.pdbx_seq_one_letter_code
_entity_poly.pdbx_strand_id
1 'polypeptide(L)'
;MLSDLNTYLHKAIPDTKLTIKKYLDVKFEYLSYCLKVKEMDDEEYSCIALQEPLYRVGTGNYEYRLILRCRQEARARFAKMRKDVLEKIELLDQKHVQDIVFQLQRFVSAMSKYYDECYAVLKDADVFPIEVDLTKTMLNYSPKDIYTDAEEEDEKENEENGEKLFDDE
;
A
#
# COMPACT_ATOMS: atom_id res chain seq x y z
N MET A 1 19.36 -11.18 -9.49
CA MET A 1 19.71 -10.39 -8.28
C MET A 1 18.81 -9.19 -7.98
N LEU A 2 18.49 -8.26 -8.88
CA LEU A 2 17.26 -7.44 -8.74
C LEU A 2 16.04 -8.18 -9.34
N SER A 3 16.33 -9.06 -10.30
CA SER A 3 15.39 -10.00 -10.92
C SER A 3 14.63 -10.89 -9.92
N ASP A 4 15.22 -11.16 -8.75
CA ASP A 4 14.67 -12.10 -7.79
C ASP A 4 13.60 -11.40 -6.95
N LEU A 5 13.84 -10.14 -6.56
CA LEU A 5 12.83 -9.25 -6.00
C LEU A 5 11.73 -8.94 -7.02
N ASN A 6 12.11 -8.72 -8.29
CA ASN A 6 11.16 -8.54 -9.39
C ASN A 6 10.27 -9.79 -9.57
N THR A 7 10.86 -10.98 -9.44
CA THR A 7 10.13 -12.25 -9.50
C THR A 7 9.22 -12.44 -8.28
N TYR A 8 9.66 -12.05 -7.09
CA TYR A 8 8.83 -12.06 -5.90
C TYR A 8 7.61 -11.14 -6.06
N LEU A 9 7.83 -9.90 -6.48
CA LEU A 9 6.78 -8.88 -6.63
C LEU A 9 5.79 -9.21 -7.76
N HIS A 10 6.30 -9.60 -8.94
CA HIS A 10 5.47 -9.75 -10.13
C HIS A 10 5.02 -11.18 -10.43
N LYS A 11 5.55 -12.20 -9.74
CA LYS A 11 5.10 -13.59 -9.93
C LYS A 11 4.58 -14.22 -8.64
N ALA A 12 5.36 -14.19 -7.55
CA ALA A 12 5.00 -14.91 -6.32
C ALA A 12 3.76 -14.30 -5.64
N ILE A 13 3.74 -12.99 -5.43
CA ILE A 13 2.59 -12.30 -4.83
C ILE A 13 1.30 -12.46 -5.66
N PRO A 14 1.28 -12.19 -6.98
CA PRO A 14 0.05 -12.32 -7.75
C PRO A 14 -0.45 -13.76 -7.87
N ASP A 15 0.44 -14.78 -7.89
CA ASP A 15 0.00 -16.19 -7.87
C ASP A 15 -0.72 -16.55 -6.57
N THR A 16 -0.17 -16.13 -5.42
CA THR A 16 -0.81 -16.33 -4.11
C THR A 16 -2.14 -15.57 -4.04
N LYS A 17 -2.19 -14.33 -4.53
CA LYS A 17 -3.43 -13.54 -4.60
C LYS A 17 -4.49 -14.20 -5.46
N LEU A 18 -4.11 -14.78 -6.61
CA LEU A 18 -5.02 -15.52 -7.48
C LEU A 18 -5.59 -16.75 -6.77
N THR A 19 -4.76 -17.45 -6.01
CA THR A 19 -5.18 -18.64 -5.26
C THR A 19 -6.14 -18.27 -4.13
N ILE A 20 -5.86 -17.17 -3.42
CA ILE A 20 -6.79 -16.62 -2.42
C ILE A 20 -8.12 -16.24 -3.04
N LYS A 21 -8.13 -15.62 -4.23
CA LYS A 21 -9.37 -15.28 -4.94
C LYS A 21 -10.22 -16.52 -5.24
N LYS A 22 -9.61 -17.58 -5.78
CA LYS A 22 -10.29 -18.86 -6.03
C LYS A 22 -10.85 -19.47 -4.74
N TYR A 23 -10.11 -19.38 -3.64
CA TYR A 23 -10.59 -19.82 -2.33
C TYR A 23 -11.80 -19.04 -1.82
N LEU A 24 -11.82 -17.72 -2.02
CA LEU A 24 -12.97 -16.89 -1.64
C LEU A 24 -14.22 -17.30 -2.41
N ASP A 25 -14.10 -17.59 -3.70
CA ASP A 25 -15.23 -18.06 -4.53
C ASP A 25 -15.78 -19.40 -4.00
N VAL A 26 -14.89 -20.38 -3.72
CA VAL A 26 -15.29 -21.68 -3.15
C VAL A 26 -15.87 -21.55 -1.74
N LYS A 27 -15.33 -20.65 -0.92
CA LYS A 27 -15.86 -20.35 0.41
C LYS A 27 -17.25 -19.74 0.32
N PHE A 28 -17.46 -18.79 -0.60
CA PHE A 28 -18.75 -18.18 -0.83
C PHE A 28 -19.79 -19.22 -1.28
N GLU A 29 -19.42 -20.09 -2.22
CA GLU A 29 -20.27 -21.20 -2.67
C GLU A 29 -20.70 -22.10 -1.49
N TYR A 30 -19.74 -22.58 -0.68
CA TYR A 30 -20.04 -23.41 0.50
C TYR A 30 -20.94 -22.69 1.53
N LEU A 31 -20.67 -21.43 1.81
CA LEU A 31 -21.48 -20.64 2.75
C LEU A 31 -22.89 -20.39 2.22
N SER A 32 -23.04 -20.18 0.90
CA SER A 32 -24.36 -20.01 0.29
C SER A 32 -25.24 -21.25 0.47
N TYR A 33 -24.69 -22.46 0.33
CA TYR A 33 -25.40 -23.69 0.65
C TYR A 33 -25.74 -23.83 2.14
N CYS A 34 -24.85 -23.41 3.04
CA CYS A 34 -25.13 -23.44 4.47
C CYS A 34 -26.26 -22.49 4.85
N LEU A 35 -26.28 -21.29 4.26
CA LEU A 35 -27.38 -20.34 4.43
C LEU A 35 -28.68 -20.92 3.87
N LYS A 36 -28.64 -21.54 2.69
CA LYS A 36 -29.83 -22.11 2.07
C LYS A 36 -30.45 -23.23 2.90
N VAL A 37 -29.63 -24.12 3.47
CA VAL A 37 -30.13 -25.15 4.40
C VAL A 37 -30.80 -24.51 5.61
N LYS A 38 -30.17 -23.48 6.19
CA LYS A 38 -30.74 -22.79 7.35
C LYS A 38 -32.09 -22.13 7.02
N GLU A 39 -32.20 -21.45 5.88
CA GLU A 39 -33.47 -20.88 5.42
C GLU A 39 -34.57 -21.95 5.31
N MET A 40 -34.24 -23.13 4.78
CA MET A 40 -35.20 -24.23 4.68
C MET A 40 -35.59 -24.81 6.04
N ASP A 41 -34.64 -24.95 6.96
CA ASP A 41 -34.91 -25.40 8.34
C ASP A 41 -35.81 -24.38 9.08
N ASP A 42 -35.59 -23.08 8.88
CA ASP A 42 -36.38 -22.00 9.47
C ASP A 42 -37.82 -21.96 8.89
N GLU A 43 -37.98 -22.18 7.57
CA GLU A 43 -39.29 -22.35 6.93
C GLU A 43 -40.04 -23.57 7.50
N GLU A 44 -39.38 -24.72 7.63
CA GLU A 44 -39.98 -25.93 8.21
C GLU A 44 -40.46 -25.69 9.65
N TYR A 45 -39.65 -25.02 10.47
CA TYR A 45 -40.02 -24.65 11.82
C TYR A 45 -41.27 -23.75 11.86
N SER A 46 -41.37 -22.77 10.94
CA SER A 46 -42.51 -21.86 10.85
C SER A 46 -43.81 -22.60 10.46
N CYS A 47 -43.76 -23.53 9.50
CA CYS A 47 -44.93 -24.32 9.11
C CYS A 47 -45.40 -25.25 10.24
N ILE A 48 -44.46 -25.86 10.98
CA ILE A 48 -44.78 -26.68 12.16
C ILE A 48 -45.49 -25.83 13.23
N ALA A 49 -45.02 -24.60 13.48
CA ALA A 49 -45.64 -23.70 14.45
C ALA A 49 -47.08 -23.29 14.05
N LEU A 50 -47.34 -23.15 12.75
CA LEU A 50 -48.66 -22.84 12.19
C LEU A 50 -49.58 -24.08 12.05
N GLN A 51 -49.06 -25.29 12.30
CA GLN A 51 -49.73 -26.57 12.02
C GLN A 51 -50.15 -26.75 10.55
N GLU A 52 -49.41 -26.11 9.63
CA GLU A 52 -49.67 -26.22 8.20
C GLU A 52 -48.74 -27.26 7.55
N PRO A 53 -49.24 -28.07 6.61
CA PRO A 53 -48.40 -29.01 5.88
C PRO A 53 -47.46 -28.27 4.94
N LEU A 54 -46.16 -28.57 5.03
CA LEU A 54 -45.15 -27.98 4.16
C LEU A 54 -45.34 -28.42 2.70
N TYR A 55 -45.44 -27.45 1.79
CA TYR A 55 -45.68 -27.68 0.36
C TYR A 55 -44.62 -28.61 -0.30
N ARG A 56 -43.36 -28.54 0.14
CA ARG A 56 -42.26 -29.36 -0.40
C ARG A 56 -42.39 -30.85 -0.05
N VAL A 57 -43.17 -31.19 0.98
CA VAL A 57 -43.38 -32.58 1.43
C VAL A 57 -44.19 -33.37 0.39
N GLY A 58 -45.08 -32.73 -0.35
CA GLY A 58 -45.87 -33.37 -1.42
C GLY A 58 -45.01 -33.98 -2.54
N THR A 59 -43.83 -33.39 -2.81
CA THR A 59 -42.85 -33.88 -3.80
C THR A 59 -41.75 -34.73 -3.15
N GLY A 60 -41.94 -35.14 -1.89
CA GLY A 60 -40.97 -35.94 -1.13
C GLY A 60 -39.70 -35.18 -0.74
N ASN A 61 -39.75 -33.85 -0.61
CA ASN A 61 -38.64 -32.98 -0.17
C ASN A 61 -37.32 -33.18 -0.95
N TYR A 62 -37.42 -33.32 -2.28
CA TYR A 62 -36.27 -33.51 -3.17
C TYR A 62 -35.26 -32.35 -3.10
N GLU A 63 -35.75 -31.11 -3.04
CA GLU A 63 -34.91 -29.91 -3.05
C GLU A 63 -33.97 -29.87 -1.84
N TYR A 64 -34.49 -30.18 -0.64
CA TYR A 64 -33.69 -30.22 0.57
C TYR A 64 -32.58 -31.28 0.47
N ARG A 65 -32.92 -32.48 -0.01
CA ARG A 65 -31.91 -33.54 -0.23
C ARG A 65 -30.83 -33.13 -1.23
N LEU A 66 -31.22 -32.45 -2.31
CA LEU A 66 -30.27 -31.98 -3.32
C LEU A 66 -29.32 -30.95 -2.72
N ILE A 67 -29.85 -29.95 -2.00
CA ILE A 67 -29.05 -28.91 -1.35
C ILE A 67 -28.10 -29.51 -0.30
N LEU A 68 -28.55 -30.50 0.49
CA LEU A 68 -27.68 -31.21 1.43
C LEU A 68 -26.51 -31.92 0.74
N ARG A 69 -26.74 -32.57 -0.41
CA ARG A 69 -25.67 -33.19 -1.20
C ARG A 69 -24.71 -32.14 -1.74
N CYS A 70 -25.21 -31.06 -2.35
CA CYS A 70 -24.37 -29.97 -2.86
C CYS A 70 -23.53 -29.32 -1.75
N ARG A 71 -24.09 -29.17 -0.54
CA ARG A 71 -23.36 -28.67 0.64
C ARG A 71 -22.20 -29.57 1.03
N GLN A 72 -22.39 -30.89 1.02
CA GLN A 72 -21.32 -31.85 1.33
C GLN A 72 -20.19 -31.79 0.31
N GLU A 73 -20.53 -31.75 -0.98
CA GLU A 73 -19.55 -31.62 -2.07
C GLU A 73 -18.79 -30.29 -2.00
N ALA A 74 -19.51 -29.18 -1.75
CA ALA A 74 -18.90 -27.86 -1.55
C ALA A 74 -18.01 -27.82 -0.30
N ARG A 75 -18.39 -28.49 0.80
CA ARG A 75 -17.58 -28.61 2.02
C ARG A 75 -16.24 -29.29 1.74
N ALA A 76 -16.25 -30.38 0.97
CA ALA A 76 -15.03 -31.10 0.60
C ALA A 76 -14.10 -30.22 -0.25
N ARG A 77 -14.65 -29.53 -1.25
CA ARG A 77 -13.91 -28.56 -2.09
C ARG A 77 -13.32 -27.42 -1.26
N PHE A 78 -14.11 -26.85 -0.33
CA PHE A 78 -13.68 -25.79 0.57
C PHE A 78 -12.55 -26.25 1.50
N ALA A 79 -12.66 -27.42 2.12
CA ALA A 79 -11.64 -27.95 3.02
C ALA A 79 -10.31 -28.18 2.30
N LYS A 80 -10.36 -28.71 1.07
CA LYS A 80 -9.17 -28.89 0.22
C LYS A 80 -8.52 -27.53 -0.10
N MET A 81 -9.28 -26.60 -0.67
CA MET A 81 -8.76 -25.29 -1.06
C MET A 81 -8.24 -24.47 0.14
N ARG A 82 -8.85 -24.63 1.32
CA ARG A 82 -8.38 -24.00 2.56
C ARG A 82 -6.99 -24.49 2.94
N LYS A 83 -6.73 -25.79 2.82
CA LYS A 83 -5.40 -26.37 3.07
C LYS A 83 -4.38 -25.83 2.06
N ASP A 84 -4.73 -25.84 0.77
CA ASP A 84 -3.85 -25.36 -0.31
C ASP A 84 -3.46 -23.88 -0.12
N VAL A 85 -4.41 -23.01 0.28
CA VAL A 85 -4.13 -21.59 0.55
C VAL A 85 -3.21 -21.41 1.76
N LEU A 86 -3.41 -22.18 2.82
CA LEU A 86 -2.60 -22.08 4.03
C LEU A 86 -1.14 -22.41 3.72
N GLU A 87 -0.91 -23.53 3.03
CA GLU A 87 0.43 -23.94 2.60
C GLU A 87 1.07 -22.90 1.67
N LYS A 88 0.31 -22.32 0.72
CA LYS A 88 0.83 -21.26 -0.16
C LYS A 88 1.21 -19.99 0.57
N ILE A 89 0.44 -19.57 1.58
CA ILE A 89 0.75 -18.38 2.38
C ILE A 89 2.03 -18.61 3.18
N GLU A 90 2.18 -19.80 3.78
CA GLU A 90 3.38 -20.17 4.52
C GLU A 90 4.63 -20.18 3.63
N LEU A 91 4.55 -20.77 2.44
CA LEU A 91 5.64 -20.75 1.47
C LEU A 91 5.99 -19.33 1.00
N LEU A 92 4.98 -18.47 0.82
CA LEU A 92 5.20 -17.08 0.45
C LEU A 92 5.91 -16.30 1.56
N ASP A 93 5.57 -16.58 2.83
CA ASP A 93 6.19 -15.93 3.99
C ASP A 93 7.65 -16.38 4.18
N GLN A 94 7.93 -17.68 4.04
CA GLN A 94 9.31 -18.19 4.05
C GLN A 94 10.15 -17.52 2.95
N LYS A 95 9.60 -17.39 1.75
CA LYS A 95 10.28 -16.71 0.63
C LYS A 95 10.46 -15.21 0.89
N HIS A 96 9.46 -14.55 1.45
CA HIS A 96 9.50 -13.13 1.81
C HIS A 96 10.69 -12.85 2.73
N VAL A 97 10.82 -13.62 3.81
CA VAL A 97 11.91 -13.44 4.78
C VAL A 97 13.26 -13.70 4.13
N GLN A 98 13.40 -14.79 3.37
CA GLN A 98 14.66 -15.12 2.72
C GLN A 98 15.10 -14.07 1.70
N ASP A 99 14.21 -13.71 0.77
CA ASP A 99 14.55 -12.79 -0.32
C ASP A 99 14.81 -11.38 0.21
N ILE A 100 14.00 -10.86 1.14
CA ILE A 100 14.16 -9.48 1.62
C ILE A 100 15.39 -9.33 2.51
N VAL A 101 15.60 -10.24 3.47
CA VAL A 101 16.77 -10.17 4.36
C VAL A 101 18.06 -10.27 3.56
N PHE A 102 18.12 -11.19 2.59
CA PHE A 102 19.29 -11.34 1.74
C PHE A 102 19.60 -10.08 0.92
N GLN A 103 18.56 -9.43 0.36
CA GLN A 103 18.73 -8.22 -0.43
C GLN A 103 19.16 -7.02 0.44
N LEU A 104 18.57 -6.86 1.63
CA LEU A 104 18.94 -5.82 2.60
C LEU A 104 20.38 -5.98 3.08
N GLN A 105 20.77 -7.19 3.50
CA GLN A 105 22.13 -7.46 3.95
C GLN A 105 23.15 -7.13 2.87
N ARG A 106 22.86 -7.51 1.61
CA ARG A 106 23.74 -7.21 0.48
C ARG A 106 23.80 -5.72 0.17
N PHE A 107 22.67 -5.02 0.26
CA PHE A 107 22.60 -3.57 0.05
C PHE A 107 23.44 -2.82 1.09
N VAL A 108 23.28 -3.13 2.38
CA VAL A 108 24.07 -2.51 3.46
C VAL A 108 25.56 -2.82 3.30
N SER A 109 25.89 -4.08 2.96
CA SER A 109 27.28 -4.49 2.73
C SER A 109 27.91 -3.76 1.54
N ALA A 110 27.14 -3.54 0.47
CA ALA A 110 27.59 -2.78 -0.70
C ALA A 110 27.73 -1.28 -0.40
N MET A 111 26.80 -0.69 0.36
CA MET A 111 26.91 0.70 0.82
C MET A 111 28.12 0.91 1.73
N SER A 112 28.37 0.01 2.69
CA SER A 112 29.56 0.08 3.54
C SER A 112 30.84 0.09 2.71
N LYS A 113 30.97 -0.86 1.77
CA LYS A 113 32.12 -0.91 0.87
C LYS A 113 32.25 0.36 0.03
N TYR A 114 31.15 0.88 -0.51
CA TYR A 114 31.16 2.12 -1.26
C TYR A 114 31.62 3.31 -0.42
N TYR A 115 31.19 3.42 0.84
CA TYR A 115 31.66 4.47 1.74
C TYR A 115 33.13 4.31 2.11
N ASP A 116 33.58 3.08 2.36
CA ASP A 116 35.00 2.79 2.66
C ASP A 116 35.89 3.14 1.46
N GLU A 117 35.44 2.81 0.24
CA GLU A 117 36.11 3.17 -1.02
C GLU A 117 36.13 4.68 -1.24
N CYS A 118 35.00 5.37 -1.03
CA CYS A 118 34.94 6.83 -1.11
C CYS A 118 35.85 7.50 -0.07
N TYR A 119 35.87 6.99 1.16
CA TYR A 119 36.72 7.51 2.22
C TYR A 119 38.21 7.31 1.90
N ALA A 120 38.59 6.15 1.36
CA ALA A 120 39.96 5.92 0.91
C ALA A 120 40.39 6.91 -0.17
N VAL A 121 39.55 7.13 -1.19
CA VAL A 121 39.81 8.10 -2.26
C VAL A 121 39.86 9.54 -1.72
N LEU A 122 38.96 9.90 -0.80
CA LEU A 122 38.92 11.24 -0.19
C LEU A 122 40.07 11.49 0.78
N LYS A 123 40.64 10.45 1.38
CA LYS A 123 41.81 10.56 2.25
C LYS A 123 43.11 10.75 1.45
N ASP A 124 43.22 10.10 0.30
CA ASP A 124 44.36 10.25 -0.61
C ASP A 124 44.28 11.53 -1.43
N ALA A 125 43.07 12.00 -1.74
CA ALA A 125 42.85 13.28 -2.38
C ALA A 125 42.91 14.39 -1.31
N ASP A 126 43.91 15.27 -1.39
CA ASP A 126 44.06 16.47 -0.54
C ASP A 126 42.97 17.50 -0.87
N VAL A 127 41.71 17.15 -0.58
CA VAL A 127 40.52 17.95 -0.87
C VAL A 127 40.06 18.64 0.40
N PHE A 128 40.95 19.46 1.00
CA PHE A 128 40.65 20.81 1.51
C PHE A 128 41.92 21.47 2.09
N PRO A 129 42.07 22.82 1.96
CA PRO A 129 40.95 23.75 1.89
C PRO A 129 40.46 24.09 0.49
N ILE A 130 39.16 23.92 0.15
CA ILE A 130 38.57 24.93 -0.75
C ILE A 130 38.63 26.18 0.10
N GLU A 131 39.67 26.97 -0.12
CA GLU A 131 39.71 28.35 0.30
C GLU A 131 38.57 29.05 -0.44
N VAL A 132 37.35 28.91 0.08
CA VAL A 132 36.41 30.00 -0.03
C VAL A 132 37.05 31.07 0.80
N ASP A 133 37.86 31.90 0.15
CA ASP A 133 38.49 33.05 0.74
C ASP A 133 37.37 34.02 1.17
N LEU A 134 36.81 33.77 2.36
CA LEU A 134 35.81 34.62 2.98
C LEU A 134 36.37 36.04 3.15
N THR A 135 37.70 36.21 3.20
CA THR A 135 38.32 37.53 3.29
C THR A 135 38.15 38.32 2.00
N LYS A 136 38.30 37.70 0.80
CA LYS A 136 38.01 38.38 -0.48
C LYS A 136 36.53 38.67 -0.71
N THR A 137 35.63 37.85 -0.18
CA THR A 137 34.18 38.04 -0.38
C THR A 137 33.57 39.00 0.65
N MET A 138 34.09 39.06 1.89
CA MET A 138 33.59 39.95 2.95
C MET A 138 34.34 41.29 3.07
N LEU A 139 35.61 41.40 2.69
CA LEU A 139 36.36 42.67 2.77
C LEU A 139 36.11 43.63 1.58
N ASN A 140 35.47 43.15 0.52
CA ASN A 140 35.01 44.02 -0.58
C ASN A 140 33.71 44.78 -0.23
N TYR A 141 33.11 44.53 0.93
CA TYR A 141 32.14 45.44 1.54
C TYR A 141 32.88 46.48 2.41
N SER A 142 33.69 47.33 1.79
CA SER A 142 34.11 48.58 2.42
C SER A 142 33.08 49.67 2.08
N PRO A 143 32.50 50.36 3.07
CA PRO A 143 31.51 51.41 2.85
C PRO A 143 32.19 52.72 2.46
N LYS A 144 32.34 52.96 1.15
CA LYS A 144 32.57 54.27 0.53
C LYS A 144 31.86 54.20 -0.83
N ASP A 145 30.81 54.96 -1.11
CA ASP A 145 30.79 56.40 -0.99
C ASP A 145 29.54 56.96 -0.29
N ILE A 146 29.81 57.71 0.78
CA ILE A 146 28.98 58.80 1.25
C ILE A 146 29.19 59.93 0.24
N TYR A 147 28.23 60.15 -0.66
CA TYR A 147 28.09 61.44 -1.34
C TYR A 147 26.97 62.22 -0.65
N THR A 148 27.38 63.03 0.31
CA THR A 148 26.66 64.23 0.75
C THR A 148 27.18 65.42 -0.03
N ASP A 149 26.32 66.05 -0.82
CA ASP A 149 26.32 67.49 -1.11
C ASP A 149 24.89 67.75 -1.62
N ALA A 150 23.98 68.26 -0.80
CA ALA A 150 23.84 69.65 -0.32
C ALA A 150 22.49 70.15 -0.88
N GLU A 151 21.54 70.19 0.05
CA GLU A 151 20.33 71.00 0.16
C GLU A 151 20.06 72.07 -0.92
N GLU A 152 18.84 72.07 -1.47
CA GLU A 152 17.97 73.25 -1.67
C GLU A 152 16.57 72.73 -2.03
N GLU A 153 15.67 72.72 -1.05
CA GLU A 153 14.56 73.69 -0.89
C GLU A 153 13.30 73.33 -1.69
N ASP A 154 12.36 72.77 -0.93
CA ASP A 154 10.98 73.24 -0.79
C ASP A 154 9.96 73.22 -1.95
N GLU A 155 8.82 72.64 -1.56
CA GLU A 155 7.45 73.03 -1.87
C GLU A 155 6.72 72.48 -3.12
N LYS A 156 5.76 71.60 -2.77
CA LYS A 156 4.32 71.66 -3.06
C LYS A 156 3.72 70.79 -4.18
N GLU A 157 2.89 69.86 -3.68
CA GLU A 157 1.49 69.60 -4.05
C GLU A 157 1.16 69.22 -5.50
N ASN A 158 0.70 67.98 -5.68
CA ASN A 158 -0.73 67.67 -5.94
C ASN A 158 -0.88 66.16 -6.18
N GLU A 159 -1.73 65.48 -5.39
CA GLU A 159 -3.05 64.96 -5.81
C GLU A 159 -2.92 63.88 -6.92
N GLU A 160 -3.52 62.69 -6.87
CA GLU A 160 -4.61 62.15 -6.08
C GLU A 160 -4.79 60.67 -6.53
N ASN A 161 -5.47 59.88 -5.70
CA ASN A 161 -6.20 58.64 -6.02
C ASN A 161 -5.39 57.36 -6.31
N GLY A 162 -5.58 56.25 -5.61
CA GLY A 162 -6.57 55.89 -4.60
C GLY A 162 -6.56 54.37 -4.42
N GLU A 163 -6.46 53.93 -3.18
CA GLU A 163 -6.64 52.55 -2.74
C GLU A 163 -8.07 52.02 -3.01
N LYS A 164 -8.21 50.69 -2.84
CA LYS A 164 -9.36 49.90 -2.32
C LYS A 164 -10.02 48.97 -3.34
N LEU A 165 -9.89 47.64 -3.20
CA LEU A 165 -10.48 46.69 -2.21
C LEU A 165 -11.83 46.13 -2.72
N PHE A 166 -11.92 44.79 -2.82
CA PHE A 166 -13.12 43.92 -2.66
C PHE A 166 -14.30 44.15 -3.64
N ASP A 167 -15.19 43.23 -4.02
CA ASP A 167 -15.50 41.82 -3.75
C ASP A 167 -16.48 41.34 -4.86
N ASP A 168 -16.68 40.03 -4.95
CA ASP A 168 -17.88 39.29 -5.38
C ASP A 168 -18.51 39.47 -6.79
N GLU A 169 -18.42 38.40 -7.60
CA GLU A 169 -19.59 37.64 -8.11
C GLU A 169 -19.24 36.18 -8.48
#